data_AF-A0A845RDR4-F1
#
_entry.id   AF-A0A845RDR4-F1
#
_cell.length_a   1.000
_cell.length_b   1.000
_cell.length_c   1.000
_cell.angle_alpha   90.00
_cell.angle_beta   90.00
_cell.angle_gamma   90.00
#
_symmetry.space_group_name_H-M   'P 1'
#
loop_
_entity.id
_entity.type
_entity.pdbx_description
1 polymer ?
#
loop_
_entity_poly.entity_id
_entity_poly.type
_entity_poly.pdbx_seq_one_letter_code
_entity_poly.pdbx_strand_id
1 'polypeptide(L)'
;MCKATVIFEEKLGKRREGWAVYLNQSRDFTWYSDKQVKAKIASGERINGVMVNEAGEVMMDEDFTTGLLAKTGLATFTPIMEDEDSGVSKYFAVTRVLKGGKAGDRYELVSNRFKLEVVDADRLKALLSLISVGGARVDEKGRVVIHEGVSVEDATEDPKGVREGVS
;
A
#
# COMPACT_ATOMS: atom_id res chain seq x y z
N MET A 1 -15.24 -2.04 8.89
CA MET A 1 -14.98 -2.38 7.49
C MET A 1 -13.54 -2.90 7.40
N CYS A 2 -13.34 -4.14 6.95
CA CYS A 2 -11.99 -4.68 6.76
C CYS A 2 -11.32 -3.92 5.62
N LYS A 3 -10.11 -3.40 5.89
CA LYS A 3 -9.26 -2.73 4.89
C LYS A 3 -8.06 -3.61 4.63
N ALA A 4 -7.81 -3.91 3.36
CA ALA A 4 -6.59 -4.55 2.90
C ALA A 4 -5.87 -3.62 1.91
N THR A 5 -4.56 -3.79 1.75
CA THR A 5 -3.74 -3.00 0.82
C THR A 5 -2.90 -3.94 -0.02
N VAL A 6 -3.02 -3.86 -1.34
CA VAL A 6 -2.22 -4.65 -2.26
C VAL A 6 -0.77 -4.18 -2.20
N ILE A 7 0.16 -5.14 -2.16
CA ILE A 7 1.61 -4.87 -2.13
C ILE A 7 2.34 -5.34 -3.38
N PHE A 8 1.78 -6.29 -4.14
CA PHE A 8 2.18 -6.63 -5.51
C PHE A 8 1.18 -7.61 -6.15
N GLU A 9 1.21 -7.69 -7.47
CA GLU A 9 0.56 -8.72 -8.29
C GLU A 9 1.45 -9.98 -8.35
N GLU A 10 0.93 -11.18 -8.08
CA GLU A 10 1.67 -12.43 -8.24
C GLU A 10 1.39 -13.03 -9.62
N LYS A 11 2.45 -13.31 -10.39
CA LYS A 11 2.37 -13.95 -11.71
C LYS A 11 3.11 -15.28 -11.77
N LEU A 12 2.51 -16.22 -12.49
CA LEU A 12 3.18 -17.42 -13.00
C LEU A 12 3.42 -17.24 -14.51
N GLY A 13 4.65 -16.88 -14.88
CA GLY A 13 4.97 -16.48 -16.25
C GLY A 13 4.26 -15.17 -16.60
N LYS A 14 3.39 -15.20 -17.64
CA LYS A 14 2.56 -14.04 -18.04
C LYS A 14 1.18 -14.01 -17.37
N ARG A 15 0.79 -15.10 -16.70
CA ARG A 15 -0.54 -15.24 -16.09
C ARG A 15 -0.53 -14.67 -14.68
N ARG A 16 -1.51 -13.82 -14.35
CA ARG A 16 -1.79 -13.42 -12.96
C ARG A 16 -2.39 -14.60 -12.20
N GLU A 17 -1.82 -14.90 -11.04
CA GLU A 17 -2.39 -15.85 -10.07
C GLU A 17 -3.25 -15.13 -9.02
N GLY A 18 -2.86 -13.91 -8.66
CA GLY A 18 -3.61 -13.10 -7.71
C GLY A 18 -2.80 -11.92 -7.19
N TRP A 19 -3.12 -11.50 -5.98
CA TRP A 19 -2.61 -10.28 -5.36
C TRP A 19 -2.10 -10.60 -3.98
N ALA A 20 -0.85 -10.25 -3.69
CA ALA A 20 -0.35 -10.23 -2.33
C ALA A 20 -0.89 -8.98 -1.63
N VAL A 21 -1.48 -9.18 -0.46
CA VAL A 21 -2.16 -8.12 0.28
C VAL A 21 -1.71 -8.08 1.73
N TYR A 22 -1.64 -6.88 2.27
CA TYR A 22 -1.52 -6.62 3.68
C TYR A 22 -2.90 -6.35 4.28
N LEU A 23 -3.23 -7.03 5.37
CA LEU A 23 -4.47 -6.86 6.10
C LEU A 23 -4.27 -5.79 7.18
N ASN A 24 -4.78 -4.58 6.95
CA ASN A 24 -4.46 -3.42 7.78
C ASN A 24 -4.88 -3.60 9.25
N GLN A 25 -5.94 -4.37 9.52
CA GLN A 25 -6.44 -4.60 10.89
C GLN A 25 -5.66 -5.66 11.66
N SER A 26 -5.45 -6.84 11.06
CA SER A 26 -4.71 -7.94 11.70
C SER A 26 -3.20 -7.80 11.60
N ARG A 27 -2.73 -6.86 10.78
CA ARG A 27 -1.31 -6.61 10.47
C ARG A 27 -0.60 -7.84 9.92
N ASP A 28 -1.33 -8.63 9.13
CA ASP A 28 -0.85 -9.88 8.54
C ASP A 28 -0.85 -9.81 7.01
N PHE A 29 -0.18 -10.75 6.35
CA PHE A 29 -0.11 -10.85 4.90
C PHE A 29 -0.87 -12.06 4.39
N THR A 30 -1.56 -11.89 3.26
CA THR A 30 -2.26 -12.99 2.61
C THR A 30 -2.31 -12.78 1.10
N TRP A 31 -2.98 -13.70 0.39
CA TRP A 31 -3.17 -13.63 -1.05
C TRP A 31 -4.64 -13.72 -1.40
N TYR A 32 -5.07 -12.91 -2.37
CA TYR A 32 -6.40 -12.98 -2.95
C TYR A 32 -6.32 -13.23 -4.45
N SER A 33 -7.10 -14.20 -4.92
CA SER A 33 -7.43 -14.33 -6.35
C SER A 33 -8.34 -13.19 -6.80
N ASP A 34 -8.42 -12.95 -8.11
CA ASP A 34 -9.37 -11.98 -8.68
C ASP A 34 -10.82 -12.28 -8.28
N LYS A 35 -11.19 -13.55 -8.14
CA LYS A 35 -12.52 -13.95 -7.65
C LYS A 35 -12.76 -13.47 -6.22
N GLN A 36 -11.77 -13.61 -5.33
CA GLN A 36 -11.87 -13.15 -3.94
C GLN A 36 -11.89 -11.62 -3.85
N VAL A 37 -11.04 -10.93 -4.62
CA VAL A 37 -11.04 -9.46 -4.70
C VAL A 37 -12.42 -8.95 -5.12
N LYS A 38 -12.99 -9.51 -6.19
CA LYS A 38 -14.33 -9.15 -6.68
C LYS A 38 -15.41 -9.39 -5.63
N ALA A 39 -15.42 -10.56 -4.99
CA ALA A 39 -16.40 -10.88 -3.96
C ALA A 39 -16.33 -9.91 -2.77
N LYS A 40 -15.12 -9.54 -2.34
CA LYS A 40 -14.89 -8.60 -1.24
C LYS A 40 -15.33 -7.18 -1.56
N ILE A 41 -14.97 -6.68 -2.75
CA ILE A 41 -15.40 -5.36 -3.20
C ILE A 41 -16.94 -5.32 -3.35
N ALA A 42 -17.54 -6.37 -3.91
CA ALA A 42 -19.00 -6.49 -4.02
C ALA A 42 -19.72 -6.53 -2.66
N SER A 43 -19.06 -7.05 -1.61
CA SER A 43 -19.60 -7.02 -0.23
C SER A 43 -19.35 -5.71 0.52
N GLY A 44 -18.81 -4.68 -0.16
CA GLY A 44 -18.49 -3.39 0.44
C GLY A 44 -17.20 -3.34 1.25
N GLU A 45 -16.32 -4.35 1.13
CA GLU A 45 -14.94 -4.23 1.64
C GLU A 45 -14.11 -3.37 0.68
N ARG A 46 -13.02 -2.77 1.19
CA ARG A 46 -12.06 -2.02 0.38
C ARG A 46 -10.72 -2.75 0.34
N ILE A 47 -10.19 -2.92 -0.87
CA ILE A 47 -8.86 -3.46 -1.11
C ILE A 47 -8.07 -2.39 -1.86
N ASN A 48 -7.29 -1.60 -1.12
CA ASN A 48 -6.53 -0.48 -1.67
C ASN A 48 -5.50 -0.96 -2.71
N GLY A 49 -5.39 -0.22 -3.82
CA GLY A 49 -4.46 -0.51 -4.92
C GLY A 49 -5.06 -1.34 -6.06
N VAL A 50 -6.30 -1.82 -5.91
CA VAL A 50 -7.05 -2.48 -6.99
C VAL A 50 -8.50 -2.03 -7.02
N MET A 51 -9.09 -2.06 -8.21
CA MET A 51 -10.50 -1.80 -8.47
C MET A 51 -11.08 -2.86 -9.41
N VAL A 52 -12.41 -2.90 -9.51
CA VAL A 52 -13.11 -3.72 -10.51
C VAL A 52 -13.66 -2.77 -11.57
N ASN A 53 -13.25 -2.98 -12.83
CA ASN A 53 -13.71 -2.15 -13.94
C ASN A 53 -15.13 -2.52 -14.40
N GLU A 54 -15.67 -1.77 -15.36
CA GLU A 54 -17.00 -2.01 -15.92
C GLU A 54 -17.16 -3.40 -16.55
N ALA A 55 -16.07 -3.99 -17.04
CA ALA A 55 -16.04 -5.35 -17.60
C ALA A 55 -15.97 -6.45 -16.51
N GLY A 56 -15.88 -6.09 -15.23
CA GLY A 56 -15.79 -7.06 -14.13
C GLY A 56 -14.40 -7.68 -13.97
N GLU A 57 -13.36 -6.99 -14.44
CA GLU A 57 -11.95 -7.37 -14.31
C GLU A 57 -11.30 -6.62 -13.16
N VAL A 58 -10.40 -7.29 -12.44
CA VAL A 58 -9.61 -6.64 -11.39
C VAL A 58 -8.43 -5.94 -12.07
N MET A 59 -8.27 -4.65 -11.82
CA MET A 59 -7.17 -3.85 -12.34
C MET A 59 -6.56 -2.99 -11.24
N MET A 60 -5.39 -2.41 -11.50
CA MET A 60 -4.76 -1.47 -10.60
C MET A 60 -5.66 -0.25 -10.40
N ASP A 61 -5.79 0.21 -9.16
CA ASP A 61 -6.46 1.46 -8.82
C ASP A 61 -5.44 2.60 -8.92
N GLU A 62 -5.45 3.28 -10.06
CA GLU A 62 -4.52 4.37 -10.38
C GLU A 62 -4.73 5.61 -9.51
N ASP A 63 -5.94 5.80 -8.95
CA ASP A 63 -6.20 6.86 -7.97
C ASP A 63 -5.47 6.59 -6.64
N PHE A 64 -5.26 5.31 -6.31
CA PHE A 64 -4.48 4.91 -5.14
C PHE A 64 -2.97 4.88 -5.42
N THR A 65 -2.55 4.34 -6.57
CA THR A 65 -1.12 4.17 -6.90
C THR A 65 -0.88 3.97 -8.40
N THR A 66 0.26 4.45 -8.88
CA THR A 66 0.79 4.13 -10.23
C THR A 66 1.97 3.15 -10.19
N GLY A 67 2.65 3.02 -9.04
CA GLY A 67 3.91 2.26 -8.93
C GLY A 67 3.77 0.81 -8.46
N LEU A 68 2.60 0.18 -8.62
CA LEU A 68 2.43 -1.20 -8.19
C LEU A 68 3.25 -2.15 -9.08
N LEU A 69 3.81 -3.20 -8.47
CA LEU A 69 4.72 -4.12 -9.14
C LEU A 69 4.08 -5.50 -9.32
N ALA A 70 4.48 -6.19 -10.38
CA ALA A 70 4.23 -7.61 -10.59
C ALA A 70 5.46 -8.43 -10.19
N LYS A 71 5.27 -9.45 -9.36
CA LYS A 71 6.26 -10.47 -9.05
C LYS A 71 6.11 -11.64 -10.00
N THR A 72 7.19 -12.00 -10.70
CA THR A 72 7.27 -13.20 -11.54
C THR A 72 8.47 -14.06 -11.12
N GLY A 73 8.27 -15.38 -11.13
CA GLY A 73 9.29 -16.33 -10.67
C GLY A 73 9.64 -16.15 -9.19
N LEU A 74 10.94 -16.25 -8.87
CA LEU A 74 11.40 -16.28 -7.48
C LEU A 74 11.40 -14.91 -6.80
N ALA A 75 11.87 -13.86 -7.48
CA ALA A 75 12.05 -12.54 -6.85
C ALA A 75 12.05 -11.35 -7.81
N THR A 76 11.70 -11.55 -9.08
CA THR A 76 11.75 -10.47 -10.07
C THR A 76 10.50 -9.64 -9.94
N PHE A 77 10.67 -8.36 -9.62
CA PHE A 77 9.60 -7.36 -9.61
C PHE A 77 9.75 -6.45 -10.81
N THR A 78 8.66 -6.24 -11.54
CA THR A 78 8.57 -5.31 -12.65
C THR A 78 7.37 -4.40 -12.46
N PRO A 79 7.43 -3.12 -12.87
CA PRO A 79 6.24 -2.26 -12.90
C PRO A 79 5.08 -2.92 -13.65
N ILE A 80 3.85 -2.74 -13.15
CA ILE A 80 2.64 -3.15 -13.87
C ILE A 80 2.38 -2.18 -15.03
N MET A 81 2.59 -0.88 -14.81
CA MET A 81 2.56 0.13 -15.86
C MET A 81 3.87 0.13 -16.65
N GLU A 82 3.76 0.04 -17.97
CA GLU A 82 4.92 -0.10 -18.87
C GLU A 82 5.76 1.19 -18.98
N ASP A 83 5.17 2.35 -18.70
CA ASP A 83 5.82 3.66 -18.77
C ASP A 83 6.62 4.03 -17.50
N GLU A 84 6.54 3.23 -16.44
CA GLU A 84 7.36 3.42 -15.23
C GLU A 84 8.77 2.86 -15.44
N ASP A 85 9.79 3.61 -15.02
CA ASP A 85 11.20 3.26 -15.23
C ASP A 85 11.51 1.86 -14.67
N SER A 86 11.97 0.98 -15.55
CA SER A 86 12.24 -0.45 -15.29
C SER A 86 13.22 -0.73 -14.13
N GLY A 87 13.91 0.30 -13.62
CA GLY A 87 14.79 0.21 -12.46
C GLY A 87 14.09 0.12 -11.09
N VAL A 88 12.81 0.44 -10.98
CA VAL A 88 12.10 0.48 -9.70
C VAL A 88 11.61 -0.92 -9.29
N SER A 89 12.32 -1.54 -8.35
CA SER A 89 11.95 -2.86 -7.79
C SER A 89 11.29 -2.78 -6.41
N LYS A 90 10.98 -1.57 -5.93
CA LYS A 90 10.45 -1.30 -4.59
C LYS A 90 9.15 -0.53 -4.71
N TYR A 91 8.15 -0.98 -3.99
CA TYR A 91 6.88 -0.31 -3.85
C TYR A 91 6.57 -0.16 -2.37
N PHE A 92 6.01 0.99 -1.99
CA PHE A 92 5.51 1.29 -0.66
C PHE A 92 4.08 1.78 -0.76
N ALA A 93 3.25 1.45 0.23
CA ALA A 93 1.91 1.98 0.39
C ALA A 93 1.69 2.45 1.82
N VAL A 94 1.08 3.61 1.99
CA VAL A 94 0.60 4.08 3.29
C VAL A 94 -0.64 3.27 3.68
N THR A 95 -0.58 2.61 4.83
CA THR A 95 -1.71 1.82 5.35
C THR A 95 -2.42 2.54 6.49
N ARG A 96 -1.68 3.38 7.23
CA ARG A 96 -2.20 4.14 8.37
C ARG A 96 -1.45 5.46 8.58
N VAL A 97 -2.17 6.47 9.07
CA VAL A 97 -1.66 7.75 9.55
C VAL A 97 -2.04 7.91 11.02
N LEU A 98 -1.05 8.21 11.86
CA LEU A 98 -1.20 8.53 13.28
C LEU A 98 -1.03 10.05 13.42
N LYS A 99 -2.14 10.78 13.63
CA LYS A 99 -2.15 12.25 13.68
C LYS A 99 -1.83 12.80 15.06
N GLY A 100 -1.12 13.93 15.12
CA GLY A 100 -1.17 14.80 16.31
C GLY A 100 -0.35 14.37 17.53
N GLY A 101 0.81 13.75 17.35
CA GLY A 101 1.80 13.61 18.43
C GLY A 101 2.68 14.85 18.62
N LYS A 102 3.46 14.92 19.72
CA LYS A 102 4.51 15.95 19.91
C LYS A 102 5.54 15.99 18.77
N ALA A 103 5.71 14.87 18.06
CA ALA A 103 6.62 14.70 16.94
C ALA A 103 5.96 14.93 15.56
N GLY A 104 4.70 15.37 15.51
CA GLY A 104 3.93 15.50 14.28
C GLY A 104 3.29 14.17 13.82
N ASP A 105 2.77 14.18 12.59
CA ASP A 105 2.10 13.03 11.99
C ASP A 105 3.10 11.91 11.65
N ARG A 106 2.71 10.66 11.91
CA ARG A 106 3.48 9.46 11.56
C ARG A 106 2.73 8.60 10.55
N TYR A 107 3.45 8.06 9.57
CA TYR A 107 2.89 7.31 8.46
C TYR A 107 3.41 5.88 8.49
N GLU A 108 2.50 4.91 8.64
CA GLU A 108 2.83 3.50 8.53
C GLU A 108 2.80 3.07 7.07
N LEU A 109 3.92 2.54 6.61
CA LEU A 109 4.16 2.04 5.27
C LEU A 109 4.27 0.53 5.28
N VAL A 110 3.70 -0.11 4.27
CA VAL A 110 3.99 -1.50 3.92
C VAL A 110 4.70 -1.53 2.57
N SER A 111 5.57 -2.51 2.36
CA SER A 111 6.29 -2.66 1.08
C SER A 111 6.00 -3.99 0.38
N ASN A 112 6.32 -4.05 -0.93
CA ASN A 112 6.34 -5.28 -1.71
C ASN A 112 7.33 -6.35 -1.22
N ARG A 113 8.12 -6.04 -0.18
CA ARG A 113 9.05 -6.96 0.48
C ARG A 113 8.61 -7.35 1.90
N PHE A 114 7.31 -7.22 2.19
CA PHE A 114 6.71 -7.59 3.49
C PHE A 114 7.29 -6.82 4.69
N LYS A 115 7.95 -5.68 4.43
CA LYS A 115 8.46 -4.78 5.48
C LYS A 115 7.38 -3.78 5.87
N LEU A 116 7.21 -3.60 7.18
CA LEU A 116 6.47 -2.49 7.78
C LEU A 116 7.45 -1.43 8.29
N GLU A 117 7.17 -0.17 8.05
CA GLU A 117 8.00 0.96 8.47
C GLU A 117 7.13 2.12 8.91
N VAL A 118 7.54 2.87 9.92
CA VAL A 118 6.85 4.10 10.33
C VAL A 118 7.79 5.26 10.07
N VAL A 119 7.32 6.24 9.30
CA VAL A 119 8.11 7.41 8.89
C VAL A 119 7.41 8.70 9.28
N ASP A 120 8.18 9.77 9.41
CA ASP A 120 7.65 11.13 9.54
C ASP A 120 7.26 11.72 8.16
N ALA A 121 6.70 12.93 8.18
CA ALA A 121 6.23 13.60 6.97
C ALA A 121 7.36 13.96 5.99
N ASP A 122 8.54 14.33 6.50
CA ASP A 122 9.67 14.73 5.65
C ASP A 122 10.26 13.53 4.93
N ARG A 123 10.37 12.38 5.62
CA ARG A 123 10.80 11.13 5.00
C ARG A 123 9.77 10.59 4.00
N LEU A 124 8.47 10.74 4.27
CA LEU A 124 7.42 10.39 3.31
C LEU A 124 7.51 11.28 2.05
N LYS A 125 7.68 12.60 2.18
CA LYS A 125 7.88 13.50 1.04
C LYS A 125 9.13 13.15 0.24
N ALA A 126 10.23 12.81 0.92
CA ALA A 126 11.44 12.36 0.25
C ALA A 126 11.20 11.09 -0.58
N LEU A 127 10.44 10.11 -0.05
CA LEU A 127 10.05 8.92 -0.81
C LEU A 127 9.17 9.26 -2.03
N LEU A 128 8.16 10.12 -1.84
CA LEU A 128 7.26 10.58 -2.91
C LEU A 128 7.97 11.35 -4.03
N SER A 129 9.14 11.94 -3.74
CA SER A 129 9.96 12.60 -4.76
C SER A 129 10.78 11.64 -5.63
N LEU A 130 10.89 10.37 -5.22
CA LEU A 130 11.71 9.35 -5.89
C LEU A 130 10.85 8.28 -6.58
N ILE A 131 9.73 7.90 -5.96
CA ILE A 131 8.86 6.83 -6.43
C ILE A 131 7.40 7.14 -6.12
N SER A 132 6.49 6.48 -6.85
CA SER A 132 5.08 6.41 -6.48
C SER A 132 4.92 5.66 -5.14
N VAL A 133 4.11 6.21 -4.23
CA VAL A 133 3.78 5.60 -2.94
C VAL A 133 2.28 5.48 -2.84
N GLY A 134 1.77 4.25 -2.74
CA GLY A 134 0.33 4.01 -2.71
C GLY A 134 -0.34 4.71 -1.54
N GLY A 135 -1.47 5.37 -1.81
CA GLY A 135 -2.28 6.04 -0.79
C GLY A 135 -1.76 7.39 -0.32
N ALA A 136 -0.69 7.93 -0.94
CA ALA A 136 -0.21 9.28 -0.68
C ALA A 136 0.27 9.97 -1.96
N ARG A 137 0.09 11.28 -2.01
CA ARG A 137 0.63 12.13 -3.08
C ARG A 137 1.01 13.49 -2.54
N VAL A 138 1.78 14.24 -3.31
CA VAL A 138 2.06 15.65 -3.01
C VAL A 138 1.11 16.53 -3.83
N ASP A 139 0.45 17.50 -3.20
CA ASP A 139 -0.36 18.49 -3.92
C ASP A 139 0.51 19.60 -4.54
N GLU A 140 -0.10 20.47 -5.34
CA GLU A 140 0.57 21.61 -5.99
C GLU A 140 1.26 22.57 -5.00
N LYS A 141 0.93 22.49 -3.69
CA LYS A 141 1.50 23.31 -2.63
C LYS A 141 2.59 22.57 -1.84
N GLY A 142 3.01 21.39 -2.28
CA GLY A 142 4.06 20.61 -1.60
C GLY A 142 3.59 19.88 -0.34
N ARG A 143 2.27 19.74 -0.13
CA ARG A 143 1.70 19.07 1.06
C ARG A 143 1.36 17.63 0.75
N VAL A 144 1.56 16.76 1.73
CA VAL A 144 1.15 15.35 1.63
C VAL A 144 -0.37 15.28 1.73
N VAL A 145 -0.99 14.70 0.71
CA VAL A 145 -2.42 14.36 0.66
C VAL A 145 -2.55 12.86 0.77
N ILE A 146 -3.41 12.41 1.68
CA ILE A 146 -3.63 11.00 2.00
C ILE A 146 -4.92 10.53 1.35
N HIS A 147 -4.86 9.39 0.67
CA HIS A 147 -6.02 8.78 0.02
C HIS A 147 -7.06 8.33 1.06
N GLU A 148 -8.34 8.47 0.75
CA GLU A 148 -9.46 8.09 1.64
C GLU A 148 -9.45 6.61 2.06
N GLY A 149 -8.78 5.77 1.26
CA GLY A 149 -8.57 4.35 1.55
C GLY A 149 -7.65 4.09 2.76
N VAL A 150 -6.79 5.05 3.12
CA VAL A 150 -5.84 4.93 4.24
C VAL A 150 -6.56 5.11 5.58
N SER A 151 -6.16 4.35 6.61
CA SER A 151 -6.70 4.54 7.96
C SER A 151 -6.08 5.78 8.60
N VAL A 152 -6.89 6.65 9.19
CA VAL A 152 -6.42 7.82 9.93
C VAL A 152 -6.89 7.71 11.36
N GLU A 153 -5.96 7.71 12.29
CA GLU A 153 -6.19 7.61 13.73
C GLU A 153 -5.55 8.82 14.41
N ASP A 154 -6.25 9.42 15.38
CA ASP A 154 -5.61 10.39 16.27
C ASP A 154 -4.66 9.63 17.20
N ALA A 155 -3.49 10.20 17.46
CA ALA A 155 -2.57 9.69 18.46
C ALA A 155 -3.23 9.86 19.83
N THR A 156 -3.99 8.86 20.26
CA THR A 156 -4.30 8.68 21.67
C THR A 156 -2.98 8.61 22.41
N GLU A 157 -2.82 9.42 23.47
CA GLU A 157 -1.63 9.40 24.33
C GLU A 157 -1.21 7.96 24.61
N ASP A 158 0.09 7.67 24.38
CA ASP A 158 0.76 6.38 24.51
C ASP A 158 0.04 5.36 25.40
N PRO A 159 -0.41 4.20 24.89
CA PRO A 159 -0.48 3.02 25.72
C PRO A 159 0.97 2.61 25.99
N LYS A 160 1.48 3.00 27.16
CA LYS A 160 2.73 2.47 27.73
C LYS A 160 2.86 0.97 27.44
N GLY A 161 3.80 0.60 26.58
CA GLY A 161 4.22 -0.80 26.46
C GLY A 161 4.36 -1.33 25.04
N VAL A 162 5.34 -0.84 24.30
CA VAL A 162 6.10 -1.73 23.41
C VAL A 162 7.55 -1.61 23.84
N ARG A 163 8.03 -2.65 24.53
CA ARG A 163 9.45 -2.79 24.88
C ARG A 163 10.25 -2.75 23.58
N GLU A 164 11.19 -1.82 23.49
CA GLU A 164 12.29 -1.91 22.54
C GLU A 164 12.97 -3.26 22.76
N GLY A 165 12.87 -4.14 21.77
CA GLY A 165 13.68 -5.34 21.69
C GLY A 165 15.12 -4.91 21.51
N VAL A 166 15.90 -5.07 22.58
CA VAL A 166 17.36 -4.94 22.59
C VAL A 166 17.96 -5.91 21.57
N SER A 167 19.01 -5.42 20.91
CA SER A 167 19.88 -6.08 19.93
C SER A 167 20.26 -7.51 20.25
#